data_AF-A0A5B9W1F0-F1
#
_entry.id   AF-A0A5B9W1F0-F1
#
_cell.length_a   1.000
_cell.length_b   1.000
_cell.length_c   1.000
_cell.angle_alpha   90.00
_cell.angle_beta   90.00
_cell.angle_gamma   90.00
#
_symmetry.space_group_name_H-M   'P 1'
#
loop_
_entity.id
_entity.type
_entity.pdbx_description
1 polymer ?
#
loop_
_entity_poly.entity_id
_entity_poly.type
_entity_poly.pdbx_seq_one_letter_code
_entity_poly.pdbx_strand_id
1 'polypeptide(L)'
;MAQVSGHRSGDTNRMSQLTMAPETADQTQLSRMSHSIRGKLQFMDYLVRAAVADVERFQDEPDPGTRIFIRQLVEMHAASLRLESQNMRSIGELCDTLEAMVSGAPATLGTPNSPGEMA
;
A
#
# COMPACT_ATOMS: atom_id res chain seq x y z
N MET A 1 -32.01 -0.13 -58.23
CA MET A 1 -33.38 -0.46 -57.76
C MET A 1 -33.42 -1.93 -57.38
N ALA A 2 -33.55 -2.22 -56.08
CA ALA A 2 -34.09 -3.47 -55.55
C ALA A 2 -34.44 -3.23 -54.07
N GLN A 3 -35.73 -3.23 -53.73
CA GLN A 3 -36.23 -3.39 -52.37
C GLN A 3 -36.50 -4.87 -52.12
N VAL A 4 -36.15 -5.39 -50.94
CA VAL A 4 -36.93 -6.41 -50.23
C VAL A 4 -36.87 -6.13 -48.73
N SER A 5 -38.06 -6.08 -48.14
CA SER A 5 -38.42 -5.92 -46.74
C SER A 5 -38.26 -7.21 -45.95
N GLY A 6 -37.99 -7.14 -44.64
CA GLY A 6 -38.02 -8.30 -43.76
C GLY A 6 -37.59 -8.03 -42.31
N HIS A 7 -38.58 -7.83 -41.45
CA HIS A 7 -38.54 -7.56 -40.01
C HIS A 7 -38.16 -8.79 -39.17
N ARG A 8 -37.36 -8.65 -38.08
CA ARG A 8 -37.53 -9.33 -36.76
C ARG A 8 -36.40 -9.01 -35.77
N SER A 9 -36.81 -8.92 -34.50
CA SER A 9 -36.06 -9.05 -33.23
C SER A 9 -34.83 -8.14 -33.06
N GLY A 10 -34.84 -7.15 -32.18
CA GLY A 10 -35.10 -7.34 -30.76
C GLY A 10 -33.81 -7.82 -30.10
N ASP A 11 -32.96 -6.87 -29.70
CA ASP A 11 -32.03 -7.05 -28.58
C ASP A 11 -31.68 -5.68 -28.02
N THR A 12 -32.53 -5.26 -27.10
CA THR A 12 -32.16 -4.48 -25.93
C THR A 12 -30.80 -4.92 -25.40
N ASN A 13 -29.96 -3.92 -25.13
CA ASN A 13 -29.19 -3.84 -23.91
C ASN A 13 -28.13 -4.96 -23.70
N ARG A 14 -26.94 -4.73 -24.23
CA ARG A 14 -25.74 -5.16 -23.53
C ARG A 14 -24.65 -4.11 -23.68
N MET A 15 -24.90 -2.96 -23.07
CA MET A 15 -23.84 -2.09 -22.58
C MET A 15 -22.98 -2.97 -21.67
N SER A 16 -21.88 -3.47 -22.22
CA SER A 16 -20.89 -4.29 -21.52
C SER A 16 -20.31 -3.44 -20.40
N GLN A 17 -20.99 -3.39 -19.26
CA GLN A 17 -20.38 -2.99 -18.01
C GLN A 17 -19.30 -4.02 -17.75
N LEU A 18 -18.08 -3.67 -18.16
CA LEU A 18 -16.85 -4.28 -17.67
C LEU A 18 -16.81 -3.96 -16.17
N THR A 19 -17.48 -4.79 -15.38
CA THR A 19 -17.27 -4.84 -13.94
C THR A 19 -15.83 -5.28 -13.78
N MET A 20 -14.92 -4.33 -13.61
CA MET A 20 -13.55 -4.65 -13.18
C MET A 20 -13.69 -5.48 -11.91
N ALA A 21 -13.19 -6.71 -11.96
CA ALA A 21 -13.29 -7.64 -10.85
C ALA A 21 -12.70 -6.99 -9.58
N PRO A 22 -13.37 -7.09 -8.42
CA PRO A 22 -12.95 -6.44 -7.17
C PRO A 22 -11.50 -6.80 -6.78
N GLU A 23 -11.02 -7.99 -7.15
CA GLU A 23 -9.65 -8.43 -6.89
C GLU A 23 -8.58 -7.49 -7.48
N THR A 24 -8.85 -6.84 -8.61
CA THR A 24 -7.91 -5.88 -9.23
C THR A 24 -7.83 -4.56 -8.48
N ALA A 25 -8.93 -4.15 -7.82
CA ALA A 25 -8.98 -2.93 -7.02
C ALA A 25 -8.22 -3.12 -5.69
N ASP A 26 -8.39 -4.28 -5.04
CA ASP A 26 -7.73 -4.61 -3.77
C ASP A 26 -6.21 -4.76 -3.95
N GLN A 27 -5.76 -5.41 -5.04
CA GLN A 27 -4.34 -5.53 -5.36
C GLN A 27 -3.69 -4.16 -5.66
N THR A 28 -4.43 -3.27 -6.32
CA THR A 28 -3.97 -1.90 -6.59
C THR A 28 -3.87 -1.07 -5.30
N GLN A 29 -4.82 -1.23 -4.37
CA GLN A 29 -4.76 -0.59 -3.05
C GLN A 29 -3.55 -1.09 -2.23
N LEU A 30 -3.35 -2.40 -2.12
CA LEU A 30 -2.20 -3.01 -1.45
C LEU A 30 -0.87 -2.49 -2.00
N SER A 31 -0.74 -2.42 -3.33
CA SER A 31 0.46 -1.92 -4.00
C SER A 31 0.75 -0.46 -3.61
N ARG A 32 -0.28 0.40 -3.61
CA ARG A 32 -0.17 1.81 -3.21
C ARG A 32 0.22 1.95 -1.74
N MET A 33 -0.43 1.22 -0.83
CA MET A 33 -0.12 1.23 0.60
C MET A 33 1.32 0.76 0.85
N SER A 34 1.73 -0.33 0.22
CA SER A 34 3.08 -0.87 0.31
C SER A 34 4.15 0.09 -0.22
N HIS A 35 3.85 0.81 -1.31
CA HIS A 35 4.75 1.84 -1.84
C HIS A 35 4.87 3.02 -0.88
N SER A 36 3.76 3.50 -0.34
CA SER A 36 3.73 4.60 0.63
C SER A 36 4.49 4.27 1.91
N ILE A 37 4.25 3.08 2.50
CA ILE A 37 4.94 2.63 3.72
C ILE A 37 6.45 2.52 3.48
N ARG A 38 6.86 1.94 2.35
CA ARG A 38 8.29 1.86 2.00
C ARG A 38 8.93 3.24 1.90
N GLY A 39 8.26 4.20 1.24
CA GLY A 39 8.76 5.57 1.16
C GLY A 39 8.90 6.23 2.53
N LYS A 40 7.92 6.06 3.42
CA LYS A 40 7.96 6.55 4.80
C LYS A 40 9.11 5.93 5.61
N LEU A 41 9.30 4.62 5.53
CA LEU A 41 10.42 3.95 6.20
C LEU A 41 11.79 4.39 5.66
N GLN A 42 11.91 4.54 4.34
CA GLN A 42 13.13 5.06 3.71
C GLN A 42 13.44 6.48 4.16
N PHE A 43 12.41 7.33 4.29
CA PHE A 43 12.57 8.68 4.78
C PHE A 43 12.99 8.72 6.26
N MET A 44 12.37 7.90 7.11
CA MET A 44 12.78 7.80 8.52
C MET A 44 14.23 7.33 8.66
N ASP A 45 14.64 6.34 7.88
CA ASP A 45 16.03 5.88 7.85
C ASP A 45 17.00 6.96 7.35
N TYR A 46 16.62 7.74 6.34
CA TYR A 46 17.37 8.92 5.92
C TYR A 46 17.54 9.93 7.07
N LEU A 47 16.46 10.27 7.79
CA LEU A 47 16.51 11.23 8.91
C LEU A 47 17.45 10.76 10.02
N VAL A 48 17.43 9.46 10.35
CA VAL A 48 18.35 8.88 11.33
C VAL A 48 19.80 9.02 10.86
N ARG A 49 20.09 8.62 9.62
CA ARG A 49 21.45 8.71 9.06
C ARG A 49 21.96 10.15 9.01
N ALA A 50 21.12 11.09 8.58
CA ALA A 50 21.47 12.51 8.54
C ALA A 50 21.74 13.08 9.94
N ALA A 51 20.84 12.82 10.91
CA ALA A 51 21.00 13.31 12.28
C ALA A 51 22.27 12.78 12.96
N VAL A 52 22.61 11.50 12.74
CA VAL A 52 23.85 10.91 13.29
C VAL A 52 25.09 11.58 12.69
N ALA A 53 25.13 11.73 11.36
CA ALA A 53 26.25 12.38 10.69
C ALA A 53 26.42 13.85 11.12
N ASP A 54 25.32 14.57 11.32
CA ASP A 54 25.38 15.96 11.80
C ASP A 54 25.84 16.06 13.26
N VAL A 55 25.51 15.08 14.12
CA VAL A 55 26.05 15.03 15.50
C VAL A 55 27.56 14.79 15.50
N GLU A 56 28.05 13.86 14.68
CA GLU A 56 29.50 13.63 14.53
C GLU A 56 30.20 14.90 14.06
N ARG A 57 29.67 15.53 13.01
CA ARG A 57 30.20 16.79 12.47
C ARG A 57 30.15 17.93 13.49
N PHE A 58 29.13 18.00 14.35
CA PHE A 58 29.04 19.00 15.43
C PHE A 58 30.14 18.82 16.49
N GLN A 59 30.53 17.58 16.80
CA GLN A 59 31.56 17.29 17.80
C GLN A 59 32.93 17.76 17.32
N ASP A 60 33.21 17.58 16.04
CA ASP A 60 34.49 17.94 15.41
C ASP A 60 34.58 19.42 15.00
N GLU A 61 33.47 20.17 15.00
CA GLU A 61 33.42 21.56 14.52
C GLU A 61 33.96 22.56 15.57
N PRO A 62 35.08 23.26 15.27
CA PRO A 62 35.61 24.30 16.16
C PRO A 62 34.91 25.65 16.01
N ASP A 63 34.34 25.98 14.83
CA ASP A 63 33.75 27.30 14.60
C ASP A 63 32.38 27.44 15.30
N PRO A 64 32.21 28.42 16.22
CA PRO A 64 30.96 28.59 16.95
C PRO A 64 29.73 28.84 16.06
N GLY A 65 29.90 29.57 14.95
CA GLY A 65 28.81 29.86 14.02
C GLY A 65 28.30 28.60 13.32
N THR A 66 29.24 27.80 12.82
CA THR A 66 28.95 26.54 12.14
C THR A 66 28.34 25.51 13.10
N ARG A 67 28.79 25.49 14.37
CA ARG A 67 28.16 24.66 15.43
C ARG A 67 26.70 25.01 15.64
N ILE A 68 26.35 26.30 15.67
CA ILE A 68 24.95 26.73 15.83
C ILE A 68 24.11 26.22 14.65
N PHE A 69 24.61 26.35 13.43
CA PHE A 69 23.93 25.86 12.24
C PHE A 69 23.74 24.34 12.27
N ILE A 70 24.79 23.56 12.58
CA ILE A 70 24.69 22.09 12.64
C ILE A 70 23.72 21.65 13.74
N ARG A 71 23.72 22.31 14.91
CA ARG A 71 22.73 22.04 15.96
C ARG A 71 21.30 22.19 15.46
N GLN A 72 21.01 23.24 14.69
CA GLN A 72 19.68 23.46 14.12
C GLN A 72 19.28 22.34 13.13
N LEU A 73 20.23 21.83 12.34
CA LEU A 73 19.98 20.68 11.46
C LEU A 73 19.62 19.42 12.25
N VAL A 74 20.37 19.12 13.31
CA VAL A 74 20.08 17.98 14.19
C VAL A 74 18.69 18.13 14.83
N GLU A 75 18.37 19.31 15.35
CA GLU A 75 17.07 19.60 15.97
C GLU A 75 15.92 19.44 14.96
N MET A 76 16.11 19.92 13.73
CA MET A 76 15.15 19.75 12.64
C MET A 76 14.93 18.26 12.30
N HIS A 77 16.00 17.50 12.07
CA HIS A 77 15.89 16.07 11.74
C HIS A 77 15.23 15.27 12.88
N ALA A 78 15.59 15.56 14.13
CA ALA A 78 14.98 14.93 15.30
C ALA A 78 13.48 15.26 15.42
N ALA A 79 13.09 16.52 15.16
CA ALA A 79 11.69 16.93 15.16
C ALA A 79 10.89 16.20 14.06
N SER A 80 11.42 16.12 12.84
CA SER A 80 10.80 15.38 11.74
C SER A 80 10.66 13.89 12.05
N LEU A 81 11.70 13.27 12.62
CA LEU A 81 11.65 11.84 12.99
C LEU A 81 10.61 11.57 14.08
N ARG A 82 10.48 12.48 15.06
CA ARG A 82 9.48 12.38 16.12
C ARG A 82 8.06 12.45 15.55
N LEU A 83 7.80 13.39 14.65
CA LEU A 83 6.50 13.49 13.98
C LEU A 83 6.18 12.22 13.19
N GLU A 84 7.16 11.72 12.44
CA GLU A 84 6.95 10.60 11.53
C GLU A 84 6.74 9.28 12.27
N SER A 85 7.48 9.07 13.37
CA SER A 85 7.30 7.91 14.26
C SER A 85 5.95 7.86 14.97
N GLN A 86 5.32 9.01 15.22
CA GLN A 86 3.96 9.06 15.78
C GLN A 86 2.90 8.73 14.72
N ASN A 87 3.22 8.88 13.43
CA ASN A 87 2.27 8.75 12.33
C ASN A 87 2.48 7.42 11.56
N MET A 88 2.53 6.29 12.27
CA MET A 88 2.77 4.95 11.70
C MET A 88 1.49 4.12 11.50
N ARG A 89 0.31 4.75 11.53
CA ARG A 89 -1.00 4.07 11.41
C ARG A 89 -1.15 3.24 10.15
N SER A 90 -0.56 3.67 9.03
CA SER A 90 -0.64 2.99 7.74
C SER A 90 -0.13 1.55 7.75
N ILE A 91 0.80 1.20 8.65
CA ILE A 91 1.23 -0.20 8.83
C ILE A 91 0.09 -1.06 9.38
N GLY A 92 -0.65 -0.55 10.38
CA GLY A 92 -1.82 -1.25 10.92
C GLY A 92 -2.88 -1.46 9.85
N GLU A 93 -3.20 -0.42 9.09
CA GLU A 93 -4.16 -0.51 7.97
C GLU A 93 -3.73 -1.54 6.91
N LEU A 94 -2.43 -1.66 6.65
CA LEU A 94 -1.89 -2.68 5.76
C LEU A 94 -2.11 -4.09 6.33
N CYS A 95 -1.84 -4.31 7.62
CA CYS A 95 -2.08 -5.58 8.29
C CYS A 95 -3.57 -5.97 8.23
N ASP A 96 -4.47 -5.05 8.59
CA ASP A 96 -5.92 -5.28 8.55
C ASP A 96 -6.38 -5.66 7.14
N THR A 97 -5.86 -4.99 6.11
CA THR A 97 -6.16 -5.29 4.70
C THR A 97 -5.67 -6.68 4.30
N LEU A 98 -4.44 -7.05 4.70
CA LEU A 98 -3.88 -8.37 4.42
C LEU A 98 -4.70 -9.49 5.09
N GLU A 99 -5.08 -9.31 6.35
CA GLU A 99 -5.89 -10.27 7.11
C GLU A 99 -7.29 -10.45 6.50
N ALA A 100 -7.93 -9.36 6.08
CA ALA A 100 -9.23 -9.39 5.42
C ALA A 100 -9.20 -10.18 4.10
N MET A 101 -8.15 -10.00 3.30
CA MET A 101 -7.99 -10.69 2.01
C MET A 101 -7.77 -12.19 2.18
N VAL A 102 -7.01 -12.61 3.19
CA VAL A 102 -6.82 -14.04 3.48
C VAL A 102 -8.09 -14.66 4.06
N SER A 103 -8.82 -13.93 4.91
CA SER A 103 -10.04 -14.42 5.55
C SER A 103 -11.24 -14.52 4.59
N GLY A 104 -11.26 -13.73 3.53
CA GLY A 104 -12.28 -13.75 2.48
C GLY A 104 -12.06 -14.81 1.38
N ALA A 105 -10.93 -15.52 1.38
CA ALA A 105 -10.66 -16.56 0.40
C ALA A 105 -11.55 -17.80 0.66
N PRO A 106 -12.36 -18.26 -0.32
CA PRO A 106 -13.17 -19.46 -0.12
C PRO A 106 -12.25 -20.66 0.15
N ALA A 107 -12.50 -21.36 1.25
CA ALA A 107 -11.88 -22.65 1.52
C ALA A 107 -12.09 -23.54 0.28
N THR A 108 -11.01 -23.85 -0.41
CA THR A 108 -11.04 -24.78 -1.54
C THR A 108 -11.66 -26.07 -1.04
N LEU A 109 -12.78 -26.43 -1.67
CA LEU A 109 -13.60 -27.59 -1.34
C LEU A 109 -12.71 -28.79 -1.01
N GLY A 110 -12.64 -29.15 0.27
CA GLY A 110 -12.37 -30.52 0.65
C GLY A 110 -13.47 -31.37 0.02
N THR A 111 -13.12 -32.16 -0.98
CA THR A 111 -14.00 -33.15 -1.59
C THR A 111 -14.71 -33.95 -0.49
N PRO A 112 -16.05 -34.03 -0.47
CA PRO A 112 -16.74 -34.89 0.47
C PRO A 112 -16.34 -36.33 0.13
N ASN A 113 -15.68 -36.99 1.09
CA ASN A 113 -15.46 -38.43 1.05
C ASN A 113 -16.81 -39.09 0.77
N SER A 114 -16.91 -39.76 -0.38
CA SER A 114 -18.09 -40.55 -0.72
C SER A 114 -18.19 -41.72 0.26
N PRO A 115 -19.36 -42.00 0.85
CA PRO A 115 -19.54 -43.14 1.73
C PRO A 115 -19.39 -44.44 0.92
N GLY A 116 -18.33 -45.18 1.21
CA GLY A 116 -18.10 -46.52 0.69
C GLY A 116 -19.18 -47.49 1.18
N GLU A 117 -19.90 -48.04 0.21
CA GLU A 117 -20.29 -49.45 0.08
C GLU A 117 -21.00 -50.12 1.26
N MET A 118 -22.33 -50.18 1.17
CA MET A 118 -23.09 -51.36 1.60
C MET A 118 -23.01 -52.42 0.50
N ALA A 119 -22.39 -53.55 0.81
CA ALA A 119 -22.66 -54.86 0.20
C ALA A 119 -22.39 -55.95 1.24
#